data_AF-A0A8X6SEH2-F1
#
_entry.id   AF-A0A8X6SEH2-F1
#
_cell.length_a   1.000
_cell.length_b   1.000
_cell.length_c   1.000
_cell.angle_alpha   90.00
_cell.angle_beta   90.00
_cell.angle_gamma   90.00
#
_symmetry.space_group_name_H-M   'P 1'
#
loop_
_entity.id
_entity.type
_entity.pdbx_description
1 polymer ?
#
loop_
_entity_poly.entity_id
_entity_poly.type
_entity_poly.pdbx_seq_one_letter_code
_entity_poly.pdbx_strand_id
1 'polypeptide(L)'
;MILNDGTPNHSSFSANISEALDISITSADIFPQCTWSILDHIGSDHFPILIEFSKRQRKVINRDKFWNFKNANWDSFREAVDICLASEPMADDLTHSWTILKKTVLDKTRSNIPRGNVKHYVPYFAHNTSILSPILEKEKTLFRDL
;
A
#
# COMPACT_ATOMS: atom_id res chain seq x y z
N MET A 1 18.54 -2.04 -17.09
CA MET A 1 18.49 -3.25 -17.92
C MET A 1 17.04 -3.58 -18.19
N ILE A 2 16.69 -3.96 -19.43
CA ILE A 2 15.31 -4.32 -19.82
C ILE A 2 15.14 -5.82 -19.58
N LEU A 3 14.06 -6.20 -18.89
CA LEU A 3 13.76 -7.60 -18.58
C LEU A 3 12.90 -8.28 -19.66
N ASN A 4 12.14 -7.51 -20.43
CA ASN A 4 11.29 -8.01 -21.50
C ASN A 4 12.12 -8.73 -22.57
N ASP A 5 11.62 -9.88 -23.01
CA ASP A 5 12.15 -10.62 -24.17
C ASP A 5 11.44 -10.29 -25.49
N GLY A 6 10.43 -9.41 -25.43
CA GLY A 6 9.59 -9.02 -26.58
C GLY A 6 8.31 -9.83 -26.73
N THR A 7 8.06 -10.81 -25.84
CA THR A 7 6.78 -11.53 -25.80
C THR A 7 5.62 -10.55 -25.61
N PRO A 8 4.54 -10.66 -26.41
CA PRO A 8 3.39 -9.79 -26.28
C PRO A 8 2.76 -9.81 -24.88
N ASN A 9 2.43 -8.63 -24.37
CA ASN A 9 1.76 -8.44 -23.07
C ASN A 9 0.47 -7.61 -23.20
N HIS A 10 0.06 -7.33 -24.43
CA HIS A 10 -1.23 -6.76 -24.75
C HIS A 10 -1.79 -7.42 -26.02
N SER A 11 -3.10 -7.64 -26.06
CA SER A 11 -3.83 -8.11 -27.23
C SER A 11 -5.05 -7.23 -27.52
N SER A 12 -5.07 -6.62 -28.69
CA SER A 12 -6.23 -5.88 -29.18
C SER A 12 -7.21 -6.83 -29.86
N PHE A 13 -8.39 -7.02 -29.25
CA PHE A 13 -9.46 -7.84 -29.84
C PHE A 13 -10.02 -7.26 -31.15
N SER A 14 -10.04 -5.93 -31.29
CA SER A 14 -10.58 -5.26 -32.48
C SER A 14 -9.60 -5.27 -33.66
N ALA A 15 -8.31 -5.15 -33.39
CA ALA A 15 -7.28 -5.17 -34.42
C ALA A 15 -6.73 -6.58 -34.71
N ASN A 16 -6.98 -7.55 -33.82
CA ASN A 16 -6.42 -8.90 -33.85
C ASN A 16 -4.88 -8.89 -33.91
N ILE A 17 -4.28 -8.03 -33.09
CA ILE A 17 -2.82 -7.81 -32.99
C ILE A 17 -2.42 -8.01 -31.53
N SER A 18 -1.25 -8.61 -31.31
CA SER A 18 -0.62 -8.72 -30.00
C SER A 18 0.73 -8.01 -29.99
N GLU A 19 0.96 -7.19 -28.96
CA GLU A 19 2.12 -6.29 -28.85
C GLU A 19 2.73 -6.34 -27.44
N ALA A 20 4.01 -5.99 -27.33
CA ALA A 20 4.70 -5.83 -26.05
C ALA A 20 4.73 -4.34 -25.66
N LEU A 21 3.64 -3.86 -25.05
CA LEU A 21 3.46 -2.46 -24.67
C LEU A 21 3.99 -2.17 -23.27
N ASP A 22 3.86 -3.12 -22.34
CA ASP A 22 4.31 -2.95 -20.96
C ASP A 22 5.79 -3.28 -20.81
N ILE A 23 6.58 -2.40 -20.18
CA ILE A 23 8.04 -2.54 -20.08
C ILE A 23 8.46 -2.69 -18.62
N SER A 24 9.32 -3.66 -18.35
CA SER A 24 9.93 -3.97 -17.07
C SER A 24 11.42 -3.62 -17.09
N ILE A 25 11.82 -2.70 -16.22
CA ILE A 25 13.20 -2.18 -16.16
C ILE A 25 13.74 -2.39 -14.76
N THR A 26 15.02 -2.73 -14.69
CA THR A 26 15.71 -2.97 -13.43
C THR A 26 17.13 -2.39 -13.43
N SER A 27 17.72 -2.23 -12.23
CA SER A 27 19.12 -1.82 -12.09
C SER A 27 20.07 -2.97 -12.46
N ALA A 28 21.29 -2.64 -12.88
CA ALA A 28 22.23 -3.63 -13.41
C ALA A 28 22.66 -4.67 -12.35
N ASP A 29 22.66 -4.29 -11.08
CA ASP A 29 23.04 -5.12 -9.93
C ASP A 29 22.02 -6.21 -9.60
N ILE A 30 20.73 -6.00 -9.88
CA ILE A 30 19.68 -7.00 -9.61
C ILE A 30 19.21 -7.73 -10.87
N PHE A 31 19.54 -7.22 -12.07
CA PHE A 31 19.20 -7.87 -13.35
C PHE A 31 19.54 -9.37 -13.41
N PRO A 32 20.74 -9.84 -12.98
CA PRO A 32 21.08 -11.26 -13.07
C PRO A 32 20.27 -12.16 -12.12
N GLN A 33 19.55 -11.57 -11.17
CA GLN A 33 18.74 -12.27 -10.17
C GLN A 33 17.25 -12.25 -10.51
N CYS A 34 16.87 -11.60 -11.61
CA CYS A 34 15.48 -11.50 -12.04
C CYS A 34 15.16 -12.56 -13.10
N THR A 35 14.00 -13.20 -12.95
CA THR A 35 13.32 -13.88 -14.06
C THR A 35 12.10 -13.05 -14.47
N TRP A 36 11.73 -13.15 -15.73
CA TRP A 36 10.61 -12.42 -16.31
C TRP A 36 9.76 -13.37 -17.14
N SER A 37 8.44 -13.26 -17.05
CA SER A 37 7.50 -14.06 -17.84
C SER A 37 6.16 -13.36 -17.95
N ILE A 38 5.37 -13.75 -18.95
CA ILE A 38 3.97 -13.35 -19.11
C ILE A 38 3.07 -14.44 -18.53
N LEU A 39 2.02 -14.02 -17.81
CA LEU A 39 0.97 -14.90 -17.30
C LEU A 39 -0.25 -14.91 -18.21
N ASP A 40 -1.10 -15.91 -18.02
CA ASP A 40 -2.34 -16.07 -18.77
C ASP A 40 -3.28 -14.86 -18.63
N HIS A 41 -4.12 -14.67 -19.64
CA HIS A 41 -5.08 -13.59 -19.72
C HIS A 41 -6.08 -13.63 -18.55
N ILE A 42 -6.23 -12.48 -17.87
CA ILE A 42 -7.06 -12.35 -16.66
C ILE A 42 -8.42 -11.67 -16.90
N GLY A 43 -8.86 -11.57 -18.16
CA GLY A 43 -10.08 -10.87 -18.54
C GLY A 43 -9.87 -9.43 -19.00
N SER A 44 -8.61 -8.97 -19.05
CA SER A 44 -8.18 -7.70 -19.65
C SER A 44 -7.36 -7.99 -20.90
N ASP A 45 -7.45 -7.10 -21.88
CA ASP A 45 -6.56 -6.98 -23.03
C ASP A 45 -5.07 -6.90 -22.68
N HIS A 46 -4.69 -6.61 -21.44
CA HIS A 46 -3.32 -6.71 -20.94
C HIS A 46 -3.07 -8.05 -20.21
N PHE A 47 -1.96 -8.69 -20.56
CA PHE A 47 -1.46 -9.89 -19.90
C PHE A 47 -0.58 -9.48 -18.70
N PRO A 48 -0.77 -10.09 -17.51
CA PRO A 48 0.06 -9.77 -16.37
C PRO A 48 1.53 -10.17 -16.60
N ILE A 49 2.44 -9.30 -16.19
CA ILE A 49 3.88 -9.58 -16.14
C ILE A 49 4.23 -10.17 -14.76
N LEU A 50 4.91 -11.31 -14.74
CA LEU A 50 5.52 -11.88 -13.54
C LEU A 50 7.03 -11.67 -13.55
N ILE A 51 7.53 -10.99 -12.52
CA ILE A 51 8.96 -10.83 -12.26
C ILE A 51 9.28 -11.52 -10.95
N GLU A 52 10.15 -12.53 -10.98
CA GLU A 52 10.64 -13.18 -9.77
C GLU A 52 12.06 -12.69 -9.52
N PHE A 53 12.39 -12.34 -8.27
CA PHE A 53 13.75 -11.99 -7.91
C PHE A 53 14.13 -12.62 -6.57
N SER A 54 15.22 -13.36 -6.56
CA SER A 54 15.65 -14.11 -5.38
C SER A 54 16.55 -13.25 -4.51
N LYS A 55 15.96 -12.48 -3.59
CA LYS A 55 16.70 -11.71 -2.59
C LYS A 55 16.14 -11.94 -1.20
N ARG A 56 17.04 -12.20 -0.25
CA ARG A 56 16.67 -12.27 1.17
C ARG A 56 16.18 -10.91 1.64
N GLN A 57 14.86 -10.74 1.70
CA GLN A 57 14.26 -9.54 2.26
C GLN A 57 14.16 -9.66 3.77
N ARG A 58 14.63 -8.63 4.49
CA ARG A 58 14.28 -8.48 5.89
C ARG A 58 12.78 -8.18 5.95
N LYS A 59 11.97 -9.07 6.52
CA LYS A 59 10.55 -8.78 6.78
C LYS A 59 10.47 -7.51 7.62
N VAL A 60 10.00 -6.43 7.01
CA VAL A 60 9.58 -5.24 7.74
C VAL A 60 8.22 -5.58 8.32
N ILE A 61 8.21 -6.00 9.59
CA ILE A 61 6.95 -6.17 10.31
C ILE A 61 6.40 -4.77 10.51
N ASN A 62 5.38 -4.40 9.74
CA ASN A 62 4.67 -3.17 9.97
C ASN A 62 3.95 -3.29 11.34
N ARG A 63 4.39 -2.49 12.31
CA ARG A 63 3.80 -2.38 13.66
C ARG A 63 2.96 -1.11 13.80
N ASP A 64 2.58 -0.49 12.70
CA ASP A 64 1.76 0.71 12.70
C ASP A 64 0.44 0.40 13.40
N LYS A 65 0.19 1.17 14.45
CA LYS A 65 -1.08 1.13 15.17
C LYS A 65 -1.98 2.21 14.57
N PHE A 66 -3.22 1.86 14.33
CA PHE A 66 -4.23 2.78 13.81
C PHE A 66 -5.03 3.38 14.96
N TRP A 67 -5.61 4.55 14.71
CA TRP A 67 -6.54 5.18 15.66
C TRP A 67 -7.79 4.34 15.80
N ASN A 68 -8.13 3.97 17.03
CA ASN A 68 -9.34 3.25 17.35
C ASN A 68 -10.44 4.23 17.74
N PHE A 69 -11.06 4.85 16.74
CA PHE A 69 -12.15 5.82 16.94
C PHE A 69 -13.38 5.23 17.62
N LYS A 70 -13.57 3.90 17.55
CA LYS A 70 -14.66 3.20 18.26
C LYS A 70 -14.52 3.27 19.78
N ASN A 71 -13.28 3.27 20.28
CA ASN A 71 -12.98 3.34 21.71
C ASN A 71 -12.45 4.72 22.14
N ALA A 72 -12.68 5.75 21.32
CA ALA A 72 -12.30 7.11 21.65
C ALA A 72 -13.15 7.65 22.82
N ASN A 73 -12.51 8.33 23.77
CA ASN A 73 -13.23 9.15 24.75
C ASN A 73 -13.47 10.54 24.14
N TRP A 74 -14.58 10.68 23.42
CA TRP A 74 -14.91 11.90 22.69
C TRP A 74 -15.19 13.09 23.60
N ASP A 75 -15.78 12.85 24.78
CA ASP A 75 -16.08 13.92 25.74
C ASP A 75 -14.78 14.52 26.30
N SER A 76 -13.84 13.68 26.73
CA SER A 76 -12.54 14.14 27.23
C SER A 76 -11.68 14.75 26.13
N PHE A 77 -11.75 14.22 24.90
CA PHE A 77 -11.10 14.85 23.74
C PHE A 77 -11.62 16.27 23.51
N ARG A 78 -12.95 16.43 23.47
CA ARG A 78 -13.61 17.73 23.24
C ARG A 78 -13.21 18.74 24.31
N GLU A 79 -13.41 18.37 25.57
CA GLU A 79 -13.08 19.24 26.71
C GLU A 79 -11.60 19.66 26.67
N ALA A 80 -10.69 18.73 26.41
CA ALA A 80 -9.26 19.03 26.36
C ALA A 80 -8.87 19.94 25.18
N VAL A 81 -9.57 19.85 24.04
CA VAL A 81 -9.35 20.76 22.89
C VAL A 81 -9.90 22.15 23.22
N ASP A 82 -11.13 22.23 23.71
CA ASP A 82 -11.79 23.50 24.05
C ASP A 82 -10.98 24.29 25.10
N ILE A 83 -10.46 23.62 26.14
CA ILE A 83 -9.59 24.23 27.15
C ILE A 83 -8.30 24.77 26.52
N CYS A 84 -7.62 23.99 25.68
CA CYS A 84 -6.36 24.42 25.07
C CYS A 84 -6.57 25.62 24.14
N LEU A 85 -7.59 25.58 23.30
CA LEU A 85 -7.88 26.67 22.35
C LEU A 85 -8.37 27.94 23.06
N ALA A 86 -9.08 27.82 24.19
CA ALA A 86 -9.46 28.98 24.99
C ALA A 86 -8.26 29.64 25.69
N SER A 87 -7.21 28.86 25.99
CA SER A 87 -6.00 29.36 26.68
C SER A 87 -4.98 30.04 25.75
N GLU A 88 -5.06 29.81 24.44
CA GLU A 88 -4.18 30.42 23.44
C GLU A 88 -5.01 31.31 22.49
N PRO A 89 -5.02 32.64 22.67
CA PRO A 89 -5.76 33.52 21.77
C PRO A 89 -5.24 33.37 20.34
N MET A 90 -6.14 33.11 19.41
CA MET A 90 -5.83 33.04 17.99
C MET A 90 -5.19 34.36 17.54
N ALA A 91 -3.98 34.28 16.98
CA ALA A 91 -3.32 35.45 16.42
C ALA A 91 -4.00 35.88 15.11
N ASP A 92 -3.88 37.15 14.75
CA ASP A 92 -4.30 37.69 13.42
C ASP A 92 -3.55 37.01 12.25
N ASP A 93 -2.49 36.25 12.53
CA ASP A 93 -1.84 35.38 11.55
C ASP A 93 -2.57 34.04 11.43
N LEU A 94 -3.21 33.83 10.28
CA LEU A 94 -3.87 32.58 9.89
C LEU A 94 -2.91 31.38 9.97
N THR A 95 -1.64 31.56 9.61
CA THR A 95 -0.66 30.46 9.57
C THR A 95 -0.33 29.98 10.98
N HIS A 96 -0.12 30.92 11.89
CA HIS A 96 0.08 30.64 13.31
C HIS A 96 -1.14 29.95 13.92
N SER A 97 -2.34 30.50 13.67
CA SER A 97 -3.60 29.96 14.18
C SER A 97 -3.87 28.53 13.66
N TRP A 98 -3.61 28.26 12.38
CA TRP A 98 -3.67 26.90 11.82
C TRP A 98 -2.68 25.94 12.50
N THR A 99 -1.46 26.41 12.78
CA THR A 99 -0.42 25.59 13.41
C THR A 99 -0.81 25.20 14.83
N ILE A 100 -1.35 26.15 15.60
CA ILE A 100 -1.88 25.90 16.96
C ILE A 100 -3.02 24.89 16.89
N LEU A 101 -4.01 25.12 16.03
CA LEU A 101 -5.16 24.22 15.91
C LEU A 101 -4.72 22.79 15.56
N LYS A 102 -3.90 22.64 14.51
CA LYS A 102 -3.40 21.35 14.06
C LYS A 102 -2.64 20.62 15.16
N LYS A 103 -1.75 21.32 15.86
CA LYS A 103 -0.98 20.77 16.97
C LYS A 103 -1.89 20.30 18.10
N THR A 104 -2.79 21.18 18.56
CA THR A 104 -3.73 20.89 19.63
C THR A 104 -4.59 19.66 19.30
N VAL A 105 -5.20 19.61 18.11
CA VAL A 105 -6.02 18.46 17.68
C VAL A 105 -5.20 17.17 17.67
N LEU A 106 -3.99 17.18 17.10
CA LEU A 106 -3.15 15.98 17.03
C LEU A 106 -2.68 15.51 18.41
N ASP A 107 -2.32 16.44 19.30
CA ASP A 107 -1.84 16.12 20.64
C ASP A 107 -2.98 15.57 21.50
N LYS A 108 -4.17 16.18 21.47
CA LYS A 108 -5.35 15.67 22.21
C LYS A 108 -5.88 14.37 21.63
N THR A 109 -5.72 14.13 20.33
CA THR A 109 -6.00 12.84 19.70
C THR A 109 -5.12 11.75 20.31
N ARG A 110 -3.80 12.02 20.51
CA ARG A 110 -2.86 11.04 21.10
C ARG A 110 -3.21 10.64 22.53
N SER A 111 -3.75 11.55 23.34
CA SER A 111 -4.11 11.26 24.73
C SER A 111 -5.50 10.62 24.88
N ASN A 112 -6.45 10.93 24.00
CA ASN A 112 -7.85 10.55 24.18
C ASN A 112 -8.36 9.46 23.22
N ILE A 113 -7.62 9.19 22.14
CA ILE A 113 -8.00 8.19 21.14
C ILE A 113 -6.96 7.06 21.18
N PRO A 114 -7.34 5.87 21.71
CA PRO A 114 -6.43 4.74 21.77
C PRO A 114 -5.91 4.35 20.38
N ARG A 115 -4.67 3.86 20.33
CA ARG A 115 -4.11 3.25 19.12
C ARG A 115 -4.06 1.74 19.26
N GLY A 116 -4.53 1.02 18.25
CA GLY A 116 -4.56 -0.43 18.25
C GLY A 116 -4.33 -1.01 16.87
N ASN A 117 -4.11 -2.33 16.83
CA ASN A 117 -4.09 -3.05 15.57
C ASN A 117 -5.52 -3.18 15.05
N VAL A 118 -5.72 -2.90 13.77
CA VAL A 118 -6.98 -3.24 13.12
C VAL A 118 -7.01 -4.77 12.99
N LYS A 119 -7.94 -5.40 13.70
CA LYS A 119 -8.17 -6.84 13.57
C LYS A 119 -8.66 -7.09 12.15
N HIS A 120 -7.99 -8.00 11.43
CA HIS A 120 -8.24 -8.29 10.01
C HIS A 120 -7.87 -7.15 9.04
N TYR A 121 -6.79 -6.40 9.32
CA TYR A 121 -6.22 -5.52 8.30
C TYR A 121 -5.76 -6.34 7.09
N VAL A 122 -6.45 -6.18 5.97
CA VAL A 122 -6.07 -6.76 4.68
C VAL A 122 -5.56 -5.59 3.82
N PRO A 123 -4.25 -5.35 3.75
CA PRO A 123 -3.69 -4.19 3.03
C PRO A 123 -3.93 -4.23 1.52
N TYR A 124 -4.20 -5.43 0.99
CA TYR A 124 -4.44 -5.65 -0.43
C TYR A 124 -5.90 -6.02 -0.64
N PHE A 125 -6.46 -5.62 -1.78
CA PHE A 125 -7.75 -6.11 -2.25
C PHE A 125 -7.65 -7.64 -2.45
N ALA A 126 -7.95 -8.41 -1.40
CA ALA A 126 -8.09 -9.86 -1.49
C ALA A 126 -9.47 -10.17 -2.06
N HIS A 127 -9.69 -9.84 -3.33
CA HIS A 127 -10.71 -10.58 -4.06
C HIS A 127 -10.17 -12.01 -4.18
N ASN A 128 -10.85 -12.95 -3.54
CA ASN A 128 -10.75 -14.38 -3.84
C ASN A 128 -11.27 -14.62 -5.27
N THR A 129 -10.67 -13.98 -6.27
CA THR A 129 -10.91 -14.33 -7.67
C THR A 129 -10.15 -15.61 -7.93
N SER A 130 -10.84 -16.61 -8.47
CA SER A 130 -10.24 -17.85 -8.99
C SER A 130 -9.02 -17.55 -9.88
N ILE A 131 -9.05 -16.41 -10.57
CA ILE A 131 -7.99 -15.85 -11.42
C ILE A 131 -6.67 -15.62 -10.67
N LEU A 132 -6.69 -15.08 -9.44
CA LEU A 132 -5.46 -14.78 -8.68
C LEU A 132 -4.99 -15.97 -7.83
N SER A 133 -5.83 -16.99 -7.65
CA SER A 133 -5.52 -18.15 -6.81
C SER A 133 -4.23 -18.88 -7.23
N PRO A 134 -3.91 -19.11 -8.51
CA PRO A 134 -2.68 -19.80 -8.90
C PRO A 134 -1.43 -18.96 -8.60
N ILE A 135 -1.53 -17.64 -8.73
CA ILE A 135 -0.44 -16.69 -8.43
C ILE A 135 -0.16 -16.68 -6.92
N LEU A 136 -1.22 -16.61 -6.11
CA LEU A 136 -1.11 -16.65 -4.64
C LEU A 136 -0.61 -18.01 -4.13
N GLU A 137 -0.94 -19.11 -4.81
CA GLU A 137 -0.38 -20.44 -4.50
C GLU A 137 1.10 -20.54 -4.88
N LYS A 138 1.49 -20.07 -6.08
CA LYS A 138 2.89 -20.01 -6.51
C LYS A 138 3.73 -19.17 -5.54
N GLU A 139 3.22 -18.03 -5.10
CA GLU A 139 3.86 -17.21 -4.07
C GLU A 139 4.09 -18.00 -2.77
N LYS A 140 3.05 -18.69 -2.25
CA LYS A 140 3.17 -19.50 -1.03
C LYS A 140 4.18 -20.64 -1.13
N THR A 141 4.32 -21.27 -2.30
CA THR A 141 5.31 -22.33 -2.52
C THR A 141 6.73 -21.78 -2.54
N LEU A 142 6.98 -20.63 -3.18
CA LEU A 142 8.29 -19.99 -3.20
C LEU A 142 8.81 -19.62 -1.80
N PHE A 143 7.91 -19.36 -0.85
CA PHE A 143 8.26 -19.10 0.55
C PHE A 143 8.60 -20.34 1.38
N ARG A 144 8.30 -21.57 0.91
CA ARG A 144 8.59 -22.81 1.65
C ARG A 144 9.98 -23.37 1.39
N ASP A 145 10.61 -22.99 0.28
CA ASP A 145 11.90 -23.53 -0.17
C ASP A 145 13.10 -22.63 0.24
N LEU A 146 12.90 -21.71 1.20
CA LEU A 146 13.90 -20.82 1.82
C LEU A 146 13.98 -21.03 3.33
#